data_AF-A0A101X4Z2-F1
#
_entry.id   AF-A0A101X4Z2-F1
#
_cell.length_a   1.000
_cell.length_b   1.000
_cell.length_c   1.000
_cell.angle_alpha   90.00
_cell.angle_beta   90.00
_cell.angle_gamma   90.00
#
_symmetry.space_group_name_H-M   'P 1'
#
loop_
_entity.id
_entity.type
_entity.pdbx_description
1 polymer ?
#
loop_
_entity_poly.entity_id
_entity_poly.type
_entity_poly.pdbx_seq_one_letter_code
_entity_poly.pdbx_strand_id
1 'polypeptide(L)'
;MRRSIKIQIGFMRRYDVTFQKIKEYVSRIGKVRVLKLITRDLGSGSVGIGMLYPGSILYDLTIHDLDLVVWYVGFPPKRLHAFGDALVIKEYKGAGDFDTVLINIKYDDALVNIENTRYFTRLSL
;
A
#
# COMPACT_ATOMS: atom_id res chain seq x y z
N MET A 1 10.51 20.09 -26.25
CA MET A 1 9.52 19.23 -26.94
C MET A 1 9.27 17.98 -26.10
N ARG A 2 8.01 17.57 -25.92
CA ARG A 2 7.68 16.26 -25.33
C ARG A 2 7.83 15.20 -26.43
N ARG A 3 8.55 14.10 -26.15
CA ARG A 3 8.68 12.95 -27.07
C ARG A 3 7.54 11.95 -26.84
N SER A 4 7.01 11.35 -27.91
CA SER A 4 5.98 10.32 -27.84
C SER A 4 6.61 8.95 -27.56
N ILE A 5 6.95 8.70 -26.30
CA ILE A 5 7.54 7.45 -25.82
C ILE A 5 6.53 6.78 -24.89
N LYS A 6 6.31 5.47 -25.07
CA LYS A 6 5.48 4.69 -24.15
C LYS A 6 6.20 4.51 -22.82
N ILE A 7 5.49 4.79 -21.71
CA ILE A 7 5.99 4.57 -20.35
C ILE A 7 4.98 3.67 -19.64
N GLN A 8 5.48 2.60 -19.04
CA GLN A 8 4.70 1.71 -18.19
C GLN A 8 5.26 1.76 -16.77
N ILE A 9 4.39 2.00 -15.79
CA ILE A 9 4.74 1.98 -14.37
C ILE A 9 4.61 0.55 -13.85
N GLY A 10 5.61 0.09 -13.10
CA GLY A 10 5.77 -1.31 -12.67
C GLY A 10 4.88 -1.76 -11.50
N PHE A 11 3.58 -1.49 -11.51
CA PHE A 11 2.64 -2.03 -10.51
C PHE A 11 2.29 -3.49 -10.79
N MET A 12 3.23 -4.39 -10.46
CA MET A 12 3.18 -5.81 -10.79
C MET A 12 1.96 -6.55 -10.24
N ARG A 13 1.39 -6.13 -9.09
CA ARG A 13 0.21 -6.77 -8.49
C ARG A 13 -1.00 -6.76 -9.43
N ARG A 14 -1.10 -5.78 -10.33
CA ARG A 14 -2.14 -5.75 -11.36
C ARG A 14 -2.04 -6.92 -12.34
N TYR A 15 -0.89 -7.57 -12.48
CA TYR A 15 -0.66 -8.67 -13.41
C TYR A 15 -0.71 -10.05 -12.73
N ASP A 16 -0.86 -10.09 -11.41
CA ASP A 16 -1.11 -11.34 -10.70
C ASP A 16 -2.51 -11.89 -11.06
N VAL A 17 -2.57 -13.20 -11.31
CA VAL A 17 -3.79 -13.88 -11.76
C VAL A 17 -4.94 -13.71 -10.77
N THR A 18 -4.65 -13.68 -9.47
CA THR A 18 -5.65 -13.54 -8.42
C THR A 18 -6.25 -12.14 -8.41
N PHE A 19 -5.40 -11.11 -8.51
CA PHE A 19 -5.83 -9.72 -8.56
C PHE A 19 -6.63 -9.41 -9.84
N GLN A 20 -6.23 -9.96 -10.99
CA GLN A 20 -6.99 -9.89 -12.24
C GLN A 20 -8.39 -10.52 -12.09
N LYS A 21 -8.49 -11.73 -11.52
CA LYS A 21 -9.79 -12.36 -11.24
C LYS A 21 -10.66 -11.50 -10.33
N ILE A 22 -10.09 -10.91 -9.27
CA ILE A 22 -10.83 -9.98 -8.40
C ILE A 22 -11.36 -8.79 -9.20
N LYS A 23 -10.56 -8.23 -10.11
CA LYS A 23 -10.99 -7.13 -10.98
C LYS A 23 -12.17 -7.51 -11.88
N GLU A 24 -12.16 -8.73 -12.42
CA GLU A 24 -13.29 -9.30 -13.18
C GLU A 24 -14.53 -9.53 -12.31
N TYR A 25 -14.37 -10.00 -11.06
CA TYR A 25 -15.50 -10.15 -10.15
C TYR A 25 -16.11 -8.80 -9.77
N VAL A 26 -15.27 -7.79 -9.51
CA VAL A 26 -15.72 -6.42 -9.21
C VAL A 26 -16.59 -5.88 -10.35
N SER A 27 -16.23 -6.12 -11.62
CA SER A 27 -17.05 -5.67 -12.75
C SER A 27 -18.44 -6.33 -12.82
N ARG A 28 -18.61 -7.51 -12.20
CA ARG A 28 -19.88 -8.25 -12.18
C ARG A 28 -20.77 -7.92 -10.99
N ILE A 29 -20.19 -7.62 -9.83
CA ILE A 29 -20.95 -7.25 -8.61
C ILE A 29 -21.35 -5.77 -8.59
N GLY A 30 -20.85 -4.98 -9.53
CA GLY A 30 -21.09 -3.55 -9.61
C GLY A 30 -20.15 -2.77 -8.69
N LYS A 31 -20.71 -1.95 -7.79
CA LYS A 31 -19.94 -0.94 -7.08
C LYS A 31 -19.31 -1.48 -5.79
N VAL A 32 -18.00 -1.33 -5.66
CA VAL A 32 -17.26 -1.62 -4.41
C VAL A 32 -17.79 -0.70 -3.29
N ARG A 33 -18.22 -1.30 -2.17
CA ARG A 33 -18.68 -0.56 -0.97
C ARG A 33 -17.66 -0.56 0.15
N VAL A 34 -16.95 -1.68 0.30
CA VAL A 34 -15.85 -1.83 1.24
C VAL A 34 -14.70 -2.53 0.52
N LEU A 35 -13.50 -1.97 0.60
CA LEU A 35 -12.27 -2.62 0.14
C LEU A 35 -11.33 -2.76 1.33
N LYS A 36 -10.79 -3.96 1.52
CA LYS A 36 -9.77 -4.22 2.53
C LYS A 36 -8.52 -4.79 1.86
N LEU A 37 -7.37 -4.18 2.12
CA LEU A 37 -6.07 -4.63 1.65
C LEU A 37 -5.18 -4.87 2.85
N ILE A 38 -4.51 -6.02 2.87
CA ILE A 38 -3.60 -6.41 3.94
C ILE A 38 -2.31 -6.86 3.27
N THR A 39 -1.23 -6.12 3.50
CA THR A 39 0.11 -6.45 3.01
C THR A 39 1.05 -6.54 4.20
N ARG A 40 1.74 -7.67 4.35
CA ARG A 40 2.68 -7.89 5.45
C ARG A 40 3.92 -8.57 4.91
N ASP A 41 5.05 -7.89 4.97
CA ASP A 41 6.30 -8.46 4.50
C ASP A 41 6.86 -9.45 5.55
N LEU A 42 7.62 -10.43 5.07
CA LEU A 42 8.30 -11.42 5.91
C LEU A 42 9.55 -10.86 6.62
N GLY A 43 9.78 -9.54 6.54
CA GLY A 43 10.95 -8.91 7.15
C GLY A 43 12.26 -9.19 6.42
N SER A 44 12.25 -9.30 5.09
CA SER A 44 13.47 -9.55 4.32
C SER A 44 14.45 -8.39 4.48
N GLY A 45 15.43 -8.59 5.36
CA GLY A 45 16.75 -7.97 5.37
C GLY A 45 16.80 -6.50 5.00
N SER A 46 16.69 -5.64 6.01
CA SER A 46 17.27 -4.29 5.99
C SER A 46 16.95 -3.47 4.73
N VAL A 47 15.82 -2.76 4.76
CA VAL A 47 15.96 -1.35 4.36
C VAL A 47 16.94 -0.78 5.38
N GLY A 48 18.21 -0.68 5.01
CA GLY A 48 19.22 -0.15 5.92
C GLY A 48 18.73 1.19 6.43
N ILE A 49 18.86 1.46 7.73
CA ILE A 49 18.36 2.70 8.34
C ILE A 49 18.84 3.94 7.57
N GLY A 50 20.02 3.87 6.93
CA GLY A 50 20.57 4.92 6.07
C GLY A 50 19.89 5.13 4.71
N MET A 51 18.90 4.32 4.33
CA MET A 51 18.04 4.49 3.15
C MET A 51 16.63 4.96 3.50
N LEU A 52 16.31 5.07 4.81
CA LEU A 52 15.02 5.54 5.26
C LEU A 52 14.92 7.06 5.12
N TYR A 53 13.76 7.52 4.73
CA TYR A 53 13.37 8.92 4.71
C TYR A 53 11.96 9.05 5.30
N PRO A 54 11.54 10.24 5.73
CA PRO A 54 10.26 10.40 6.41
C PRO A 54 9.09 9.77 5.64
N GLY A 55 8.44 8.80 6.26
CA GLY A 55 7.31 8.04 5.68
C GLY A 55 7.67 7.09 4.54
N SER A 56 8.91 6.61 4.40
CA SER A 56 9.32 5.70 3.32
C SER A 56 8.44 4.47 3.17
N ILE A 57 7.86 3.93 4.24
CA ILE A 57 6.92 2.79 4.15
C ILE A 57 5.73 3.07 3.21
N LEU A 58 5.29 4.33 3.12
CA LEU A 58 4.19 4.72 2.24
C LEU A 58 4.59 4.64 0.76
N TYR A 59 5.87 4.85 0.47
CA TYR A 59 6.43 4.91 -0.88
C TYR A 59 7.01 3.59 -1.35
N ASP A 60 7.51 2.74 -0.44
CA ASP A 60 8.13 1.47 -0.80
C ASP A 60 7.18 0.27 -0.66
N LEU A 61 6.20 0.34 0.24
CA LEU A 61 5.28 -0.76 0.52
C LEU A 61 3.82 -0.38 0.20
N THR A 62 3.30 0.66 0.86
CA THR A 62 1.89 1.04 0.74
C THR A 62 1.51 1.55 -0.64
N ILE A 63 2.47 2.05 -1.43
CA ILE A 63 2.24 2.56 -2.78
C ILE A 63 1.53 1.53 -3.68
N HIS A 64 1.84 0.24 -3.50
CA HIS A 64 1.21 -0.83 -4.26
C HIS A 64 -0.24 -1.04 -3.87
N ASP A 65 -0.58 -0.88 -2.60
CA ASP A 65 -1.97 -0.95 -2.13
C ASP A 65 -2.76 0.28 -2.57
N LEU A 66 -2.17 1.48 -2.50
CA LEU A 66 -2.78 2.70 -3.03
C LEU A 66 -3.08 2.58 -4.52
N ASP A 67 -2.17 2.00 -5.31
CA ASP A 67 -2.38 1.70 -6.72
C ASP A 67 -3.57 0.74 -6.94
N LEU A 68 -3.71 -0.30 -6.11
CA LEU A 68 -4.84 -1.23 -6.16
C LEU A 68 -6.15 -0.56 -5.75
N VAL A 69 -6.13 0.38 -4.79
CA VAL A 69 -7.32 1.18 -4.46
C VAL A 69 -7.80 1.93 -5.70
N VAL A 70 -6.92 2.65 -6.39
CA VAL A 70 -7.28 3.35 -7.63
C VAL A 70 -7.76 2.36 -8.68
N TRP A 71 -7.13 1.19 -8.78
CA TRP A 71 -7.49 0.19 -9.77
C TRP A 71 -8.87 -0.40 -9.55
N TYR A 72 -9.25 -0.71 -8.31
CA TYR A 72 -10.54 -1.33 -7.98
C TYR A 72 -11.67 -0.31 -7.84
N VAL A 73 -11.42 0.83 -7.18
CA VAL A 73 -12.43 1.88 -6.98
C VAL A 73 -12.60 2.76 -8.23
N GLY A 74 -11.55 2.87 -9.06
CA GLY A 74 -11.57 3.53 -10.37
C GLY A 74 -11.03 4.96 -10.38
N PHE A 75 -10.78 5.57 -9.22
CA PHE A 75 -10.25 6.93 -9.12
C PHE A 75 -9.46 7.15 -7.83
N PRO A 76 -8.49 8.08 -7.82
CA PRO A 76 -7.66 8.36 -6.66
C PRO A 76 -8.47 8.98 -5.51
N PRO A 77 -8.09 8.70 -4.25
CA PRO A 77 -8.76 9.29 -3.10
C PRO A 77 -8.46 10.78 -2.99
N LYS A 78 -9.44 11.58 -2.55
CA LYS A 78 -9.25 13.02 -2.27
C LYS A 78 -8.60 13.27 -0.91
N ARG A 79 -8.86 12.39 0.06
CA ARG A 79 -8.33 12.47 1.43
C ARG A 79 -8.27 11.09 2.05
N LEU A 80 -7.27 10.87 2.88
CA LEU A 80 -7.12 9.68 3.71
C LEU A 80 -6.77 10.06 5.14
N HIS A 81 -6.96 9.13 6.06
CA HIS A 81 -6.47 9.22 7.44
C HIS A 81 -5.59 8.00 7.72
N ALA A 82 -4.42 8.22 8.32
CA ALA A 82 -3.46 7.17 8.58
C ALA A 82 -2.91 7.25 9.99
N PHE A 83 -2.65 6.09 10.59
CA PHE A 83 -1.83 5.93 11.77
C PHE A 83 -0.57 5.15 11.37
N GLY A 84 0.59 5.65 11.75
CA GLY A 84 1.87 4.96 11.55
C GLY A 84 2.64 4.90 12.85
N ASP A 85 3.30 3.77 13.11
CA ASP A 85 4.20 3.63 14.23
C ASP A 85 5.36 2.65 13.90
N ALA A 86 6.46 2.81 14.61
CA ALA A 86 7.54 1.84 14.64
C ALA A 86 7.32 0.87 15.81
N LEU A 87 6.61 -0.22 15.54
CA LEU A 87 6.22 -1.21 16.56
C LEU A 87 7.31 -2.27 16.79
N VAL A 88 8.11 -2.56 15.76
CA VAL A 88 9.14 -3.60 15.75
C VAL A 88 10.54 -3.01 15.86
N ILE A 89 10.95 -2.14 14.93
CA ILE A 89 12.27 -1.50 14.91
C ILE A 89 12.14 -0.04 15.32
N LYS A 90 12.35 0.26 16.61
CA LYS A 90 12.08 1.59 17.20
C LYS A 90 12.90 2.70 16.57
N GLU A 91 14.07 2.36 16.06
CA GLU A 91 15.04 3.24 15.41
C GLU A 91 14.46 3.93 14.17
N TYR A 92 13.43 3.36 13.53
CA TYR A 92 12.78 3.97 12.36
C TYR A 92 12.17 5.34 12.68
N LYS A 93 11.75 5.56 13.94
CA LYS A 93 11.26 6.88 14.39
C LYS A 93 12.31 7.97 14.24
N GLY A 94 13.59 7.63 14.44
CA GLY A 94 14.70 8.58 14.29
C GLY A 94 14.86 9.09 12.86
N ALA A 95 14.46 8.28 11.87
CA ALA A 95 14.44 8.66 10.46
C ALA A 95 13.08 9.24 10.00
N GLY A 96 12.10 9.35 10.90
CA GLY A 96 10.73 9.75 10.57
C GLY A 96 9.94 8.69 9.79
N ASP A 97 10.35 7.42 9.81
CA ASP A 97 9.64 6.30 9.19
C ASP A 97 8.95 5.39 10.21
N PHE A 98 8.08 4.52 9.69
CA PHE A 98 7.29 3.56 10.44
C PHE A 98 7.50 2.14 9.90
N ASP A 99 7.26 1.14 10.73
CA ASP A 99 7.25 -0.25 10.29
C ASP A 99 5.82 -0.83 10.19
N THR A 100 4.84 -0.14 10.75
CA THR A 100 3.45 -0.55 10.79
C THR A 100 2.53 0.65 10.54
N VAL A 101 1.62 0.51 9.58
CA VAL A 101 0.70 1.58 9.17
C VAL A 101 -0.71 1.03 8.96
N LEU A 102 -1.70 1.80 9.43
CA LEU A 102 -3.12 1.62 9.13
C LEU A 102 -3.63 2.84 8.38
N ILE A 103 -4.30 2.63 7.24
CA ILE A 103 -4.88 3.71 6.44
C ILE A 103 -6.37 3.46 6.26
N ASN A 104 -7.17 4.49 6.49
CA ASN A 104 -8.59 4.50 6.19
C ASN A 104 -8.91 5.62 5.18
N ILE A 105 -9.68 5.29 4.16
CA ILE A 105 -10.05 6.19 3.08
C ILE A 105 -11.57 6.21 2.96
N LYS A 106 -12.13 7.41 2.86
CA LYS A 106 -13.55 7.62 2.60
C LYS A 106 -13.74 8.15 1.18
N TYR A 107 -14.54 7.41 0.41
CA TYR A 107 -15.13 7.87 -0.84
C TYR A 107 -16.60 8.26 -0.59
N ASP A 108 -17.27 8.82 -1.60
CA ASP A 108 -18.69 9.19 -1.49
C ASP A 108 -19.60 7.96 -1.30
N ASP A 109 -19.13 6.80 -1.74
CA ASP A 109 -19.93 5.58 -1.91
C ASP A 109 -19.21 4.29 -1.49
N ALA A 110 -17.97 4.41 -0.99
CA ALA A 110 -17.11 3.32 -0.57
C ALA A 110 -16.23 3.70 0.63
N LEU A 111 -15.86 2.70 1.42
CA LEU A 111 -14.86 2.80 2.48
C LEU A 111 -13.70 1.86 2.17
N VAL A 112 -12.47 2.31 2.43
CA VAL A 112 -11.28 1.48 2.20
C VAL A 112 -10.42 1.43 3.45
N ASN A 113 -9.92 0.25 3.77
CA ASN A 113 -8.95 0.01 4.82
C ASN A 113 -7.70 -0.68 4.25
N ILE A 114 -6.54 -0.15 4.59
CA ILE A 114 -5.24 -0.73 4.24
C ILE A 114 -4.48 -1.00 5.55
N GLU A 115 -3.99 -2.24 5.70
CA GLU A 115 -3.12 -2.64 6.80
C GLU A 115 -1.76 -3.04 6.24
N ASN A 116 -0.70 -2.34 6.66
CA ASN A 116 0.66 -2.63 6.23
C ASN A 116 1.60 -2.85 7.42
N THR A 117 2.46 -3.85 7.32
CA THR A 117 3.63 -3.98 8.20
C THR A 117 4.82 -4.56 7.44
N ARG A 118 6.01 -4.08 7.78
CA ARG A 118 7.29 -4.62 7.27
C ARG A 118 7.66 -5.95 7.93
N TYR A 119 7.01 -6.31 9.04
CA TYR A 119 7.38 -7.46 9.88
C TYR A 119 6.13 -8.23 10.31
N PHE A 120 5.74 -9.24 9.54
CA PHE A 120 4.59 -10.10 9.88
C PHE A 120 4.79 -10.91 11.17
N THR A 121 6.02 -11.33 11.47
CA THR A 121 6.39 -12.08 12.68
C THR A 121 7.45 -11.35 13.47
N ARG A 122 7.43 -11.53 14.79
CA ARG A 122 8.51 -11.05 15.67
C ARG A 122 9.80 -11.73 15.20
N LEU A 123 10.82 -10.95 14.82
CA LEU A 123 12.20 -11.44 14.89
C LEU A 123 12.36 -11.95 16.33
N SER A 124 12.59 -13.25 16.49
CA SER A 124 12.94 -13.83 17.77
C SER A 124 14.20 -13.10 18.26
N LEU A 125 14.00 -12.21 19.23
CA LEU A 125 15.07 -11.57 20.01
C LEU A 125 15.80 -12.62 20.83
#